data_AF-A0A3L7RPG7-F1
#
_entry.id   AF-A0A3L7RPG7-F1
#
_cell.length_a   1.000
_cell.length_b   1.000
_cell.length_c   1.000
_cell.angle_alpha   90.00
_cell.angle_beta   90.00
_cell.angle_gamma   90.00
#
_symmetry.space_group_name_H-M   'P 1'
#
loop_
_entity.id
_entity.type
_entity.pdbx_description
1 polymer ?
#
loop_
_entity_poly.entity_id
_entity_poly.type
_entity_poly.pdbx_seq_one_letter_code
_entity_poly.pdbx_strand_id
1 'polypeptide(L)'
;MRTTKLRRPLVFQAASVVFSALVLLVGLGTLWGVSGFATRALAQDEASKPNRKATVPVQTEKIDKAIEASWSDAGVRPSPVEDDLKWCRRVYLDVIGRIPSFEEMSVFMKDKSLDRKLNLLRRLLEDDQYTEEYANHWSTVWTNVLIGRNGGMEERSLTSRQGMQKYLRDSFASNKPYNTMVHELVTATGSTKPGAENFNGATNFLAMKVNEENGVQATAAVSKIFLGLQVQCTQCHNHPFNQWKQQKFWEFNAFFRQTRALRRFVRGTDDIDHIELVNEDFSGEGSHPDKAEIYYTLRNGVAKVAYPVFVDGTAVGKSGYVSEVNRRSELGNLMMESDYLDKTIVNRMWAHFLGYGFTKPIDDLGPHNPVANLELFETLAKDFRENSYDLKQLIVWITLSKPYQLSSKMTKDNESDDPTMGEMPKFSHFYTRQMSAEQLYASLAVATQANRKGNLEEQQRRREEWMRQFIVAFGTDEGDETTTFNGSIPQGLMMFNGDLIRAAIALEPGTWLHQLSTGKGTPQDKVQFLFIAGLGRKPRPEELSIATQILVARKGEVGGMLQDMWWAILNSNEFIFNH
;
A
#
# COMPACT_ATOMS: atom_id res chain seq x y z
N MET A 1 22.71 18.37 -59.08
CA MET A 1 24.17 18.38 -59.34
C MET A 1 24.73 17.05 -58.84
N ARG A 2 25.32 16.27 -59.77
CA ARG A 2 26.27 15.12 -59.68
C ARG A 2 26.82 14.76 -58.29
N THR A 3 27.04 13.52 -57.82
CA THR A 3 27.34 12.18 -58.42
C THR A 3 27.37 11.13 -57.27
N THR A 4 26.58 10.05 -57.26
CA THR A 4 26.86 8.64 -57.67
C THR A 4 28.02 7.85 -57.01
N LYS A 5 27.67 6.72 -56.34
CA LYS A 5 28.07 5.30 -56.61
C LYS A 5 27.59 4.38 -55.45
N LEU A 6 26.58 3.50 -55.59
CA LEU A 6 26.53 2.15 -56.19
C LEU A 6 27.44 1.08 -55.55
N ARG A 7 26.86 0.10 -54.83
CA ARG A 7 26.66 -1.31 -55.27
C ARG A 7 25.93 -2.17 -54.21
N ARG A 8 24.90 -2.92 -54.63
CA ARG A 8 24.29 -4.10 -53.97
C ARG A 8 24.82 -5.39 -54.65
N PRO A 9 24.21 -6.59 -54.47
CA PRO A 9 24.52 -7.63 -53.49
C PRO A 9 24.94 -8.95 -54.18
N LEU A 10 25.24 -10.02 -53.42
CA LEU A 10 25.31 -11.37 -53.97
C LEU A 10 24.56 -12.38 -53.08
N VAL A 11 23.57 -13.00 -53.71
CA VAL A 11 22.87 -14.24 -53.37
C VAL A 11 23.71 -15.40 -53.92
N PHE A 12 23.75 -16.57 -53.27
CA PHE A 12 23.42 -17.87 -53.90
C PHE A 12 23.65 -19.12 -53.01
N GLN A 13 22.57 -19.90 -52.91
CA GLN A 13 22.43 -21.37 -53.09
C GLN A 13 22.76 -22.41 -52.01
N ALA A 14 21.83 -23.37 -51.97
CA ALA A 14 21.70 -24.58 -51.18
C ALA A 14 22.40 -25.79 -51.82
N ALA A 15 22.62 -26.85 -51.03
CA ALA A 15 22.45 -28.26 -51.46
C ALA A 15 22.53 -29.24 -50.27
N SER A 16 21.60 -30.20 -50.26
CA SER A 16 21.50 -31.41 -49.44
C SER A 16 22.58 -32.47 -49.78
N VAL A 17 22.72 -33.54 -48.96
CA VAL A 17 22.84 -34.97 -49.39
C VAL A 17 23.12 -35.95 -48.20
N VAL A 18 22.15 -36.87 -48.00
CA VAL A 18 22.20 -38.36 -47.90
C VAL A 18 22.76 -39.12 -46.67
N PHE A 19 21.80 -39.85 -46.04
CA PHE A 19 21.74 -41.24 -45.53
C PHE A 19 22.99 -42.16 -45.54
N SER A 20 23.09 -42.98 -44.48
CA SER A 20 23.61 -44.35 -44.56
C SER A 20 22.93 -45.25 -43.53
N ALA A 21 22.34 -46.34 -44.02
CA ALA A 21 21.81 -47.46 -43.26
C ALA A 21 22.81 -48.62 -43.33
N LEU A 22 22.89 -49.44 -42.28
CA LEU A 22 23.50 -50.77 -42.36
C LEU A 22 22.56 -51.80 -41.74
N VAL A 23 22.24 -52.82 -42.54
CA VAL A 23 21.48 -54.03 -42.21
C VAL A 23 22.47 -55.18 -42.11
N LEU A 24 22.30 -56.09 -41.15
CA LEU A 24 22.71 -57.49 -41.34
C LEU A 24 21.80 -58.45 -40.56
N LEU A 25 21.49 -59.55 -41.24
CA LEU A 25 20.41 -60.52 -41.05
C LEU A 25 20.85 -61.80 -40.31
N VAL A 26 19.83 -62.58 -39.93
CA VAL A 26 19.68 -64.07 -39.95
C VAL A 26 19.65 -64.78 -38.59
N GLY A 27 18.56 -65.51 -38.35
CA GLY A 27 18.50 -66.69 -37.47
C GLY A 27 17.08 -67.19 -37.18
N LEU A 28 16.61 -68.21 -37.91
CA LEU A 28 15.34 -68.93 -37.72
C LEU A 28 15.28 -69.75 -36.42
N GLY A 29 14.07 -69.98 -35.88
CA GLY A 29 13.75 -71.24 -35.16
C GLY A 29 12.72 -71.22 -34.01
N THR A 30 11.51 -71.68 -34.32
CA THR A 30 10.63 -72.56 -33.49
C THR A 30 10.10 -72.16 -32.09
N LEU A 31 8.76 -72.02 -32.04
CA LEU A 31 7.76 -72.70 -31.18
C LEU A 31 7.81 -72.63 -29.62
N TRP A 32 6.64 -72.24 -29.09
CA TRP A 32 6.00 -72.59 -27.80
C TRP A 32 6.37 -71.78 -26.53
N GLY A 33 5.54 -70.76 -26.28
CA GLY A 33 4.72 -70.63 -25.07
C GLY A 33 5.42 -70.51 -23.72
N VAL A 34 5.48 -69.30 -23.16
CA VAL A 34 5.13 -69.05 -21.74
C VAL A 34 4.46 -67.68 -21.63
N SER A 35 3.22 -67.71 -21.19
CA SER A 35 2.40 -66.59 -20.74
C SER A 35 3.03 -65.82 -19.59
N GLY A 36 2.97 -64.49 -19.65
CA GLY A 36 2.72 -63.68 -18.45
C GLY A 36 3.91 -63.03 -17.73
N PHE A 37 4.75 -62.24 -18.41
CA PHE A 37 5.63 -61.27 -17.73
C PHE A 37 5.93 -60.05 -18.61
N ALA A 38 4.92 -59.23 -18.94
CA ALA A 38 5.16 -57.95 -19.63
C ALA A 38 4.12 -56.85 -19.38
N THR A 39 3.31 -56.96 -18.31
CA THR A 39 2.33 -55.90 -17.94
C THR A 39 2.56 -55.32 -16.56
N ARG A 40 3.65 -55.68 -15.85
CA ARG A 40 3.94 -55.15 -14.51
C ARG A 40 5.09 -54.15 -14.43
N ALA A 41 5.83 -53.93 -15.53
CA ALA A 41 7.00 -53.04 -15.54
C ALA A 41 6.74 -51.65 -16.16
N LEU A 42 5.53 -51.38 -16.70
CA LEU A 42 5.15 -50.06 -17.22
C LEU A 42 4.02 -49.39 -16.42
N ALA A 43 3.59 -50.01 -15.31
CA ALA A 43 2.54 -49.49 -14.43
C ALA A 43 3.06 -49.03 -13.05
N GLN A 44 4.39 -49.02 -12.85
CA GLN A 44 5.01 -48.61 -11.58
C GLN A 44 5.76 -47.27 -11.64
N ASP A 45 5.78 -46.58 -12.77
CA ASP A 45 6.48 -45.28 -12.91
C ASP A 45 5.55 -44.05 -12.98
N GLU A 46 4.23 -44.24 -12.85
CA GLU A 46 3.28 -43.13 -12.65
C GLU A 46 2.93 -42.85 -11.17
N ALA A 47 3.49 -43.63 -10.24
CA ALA A 47 3.13 -43.61 -8.83
C ALA A 47 4.21 -42.96 -7.93
N SER A 48 4.70 -41.77 -8.27
CA SER A 48 5.28 -40.82 -7.29
C SER A 48 5.54 -39.44 -7.89
N LYS A 49 4.55 -38.79 -8.49
CA LYS A 49 4.61 -37.32 -8.56
C LYS A 49 4.40 -36.82 -7.13
N PRO A 50 5.37 -36.14 -6.48
CA PRO A 50 5.13 -35.58 -5.16
C PRO A 50 3.89 -34.71 -5.26
N ASN A 51 2.95 -34.90 -4.33
CA ASN A 51 1.74 -34.11 -4.21
C ASN A 51 2.16 -32.68 -3.85
N ARG A 52 2.57 -31.91 -4.87
CA ARG A 52 3.15 -30.59 -4.71
C ARG A 52 2.05 -29.70 -4.15
N LYS A 53 2.25 -29.18 -2.94
CA LYS A 53 1.37 -28.16 -2.35
C LYS A 53 1.71 -26.80 -2.97
N ALA A 54 0.77 -25.85 -2.86
CA ALA A 54 1.06 -24.45 -3.15
C ALA A 54 2.24 -23.97 -2.29
N THR A 55 3.09 -23.14 -2.86
CA THR A 55 4.23 -22.53 -2.20
C THR A 55 3.72 -21.42 -1.31
N VAL A 56 3.75 -21.65 0.00
CA VAL A 56 3.34 -20.68 1.01
C VAL A 56 4.59 -20.26 1.80
N PRO A 57 4.86 -18.95 1.97
CA PRO A 57 5.96 -18.50 2.82
C PRO A 57 5.80 -19.03 4.25
N VAL A 58 6.90 -19.38 4.91
CA VAL A 58 6.89 -19.90 6.29
C VAL A 58 6.20 -18.91 7.24
N GLN A 59 6.39 -17.61 7.05
CA GLN A 59 5.75 -16.56 7.82
C GLN A 59 4.23 -16.54 7.63
N THR A 60 3.74 -16.81 6.42
CA THR A 60 2.30 -16.97 6.16
C THR A 60 1.75 -18.19 6.92
N GLU A 61 2.47 -19.31 6.94
CA GLU A 61 2.05 -20.48 7.72
C GLU A 61 2.02 -20.19 9.23
N LYS A 62 2.98 -19.40 9.74
CA LYS A 62 2.97 -18.94 11.14
C LYS A 62 1.77 -18.04 11.44
N ILE A 63 1.45 -17.09 10.55
CA ILE A 63 0.26 -16.24 10.65
C ILE A 63 -0.99 -17.11 10.75
N ASP A 64 -1.15 -18.03 9.80
CA ASP A 64 -2.32 -18.92 9.72
C ASP A 64 -2.48 -19.73 11.01
N LYS A 65 -1.41 -20.34 11.49
CA LYS A 65 -1.43 -21.16 12.70
C LYS A 65 -1.82 -20.35 13.94
N ALA A 66 -1.28 -19.15 14.11
CA ALA A 66 -1.56 -18.31 15.28
C ALA A 66 -2.99 -17.75 15.25
N ILE A 67 -3.51 -17.40 14.08
CA ILE A 67 -4.90 -16.95 13.92
C ILE A 67 -5.88 -18.10 14.15
N GLU A 68 -5.60 -19.30 13.62
CA GLU A 68 -6.44 -20.48 13.85
C GLU A 68 -6.48 -20.90 15.32
N ALA A 69 -5.35 -20.82 16.02
CA ALA A 69 -5.30 -21.03 17.47
C ALA A 69 -6.20 -20.02 18.19
N SER A 70 -6.11 -18.74 17.85
CA SER A 70 -6.95 -17.70 18.43
C SER A 70 -8.45 -17.90 18.16
N TRP A 71 -8.84 -18.39 16.98
CA TRP A 71 -10.23 -18.73 16.69
C TRP A 71 -10.72 -19.91 17.55
N SER A 72 -9.88 -20.94 17.70
CA SER A 72 -10.17 -22.09 18.54
C SER A 72 -10.36 -21.69 20.01
N ASP A 73 -9.46 -20.87 20.53
CA ASP A 73 -9.51 -20.39 21.93
C ASP A 73 -10.72 -19.50 22.19
N ALA A 74 -11.12 -18.69 21.20
CA ALA A 74 -12.31 -17.84 21.27
C ALA A 74 -13.63 -18.58 20.97
N GLY A 75 -13.58 -19.84 20.54
CA GLY A 75 -14.77 -20.58 20.10
C GLY A 75 -15.45 -20.00 18.86
N VAL A 76 -14.72 -19.23 18.04
CA VAL A 76 -15.24 -18.58 16.83
C VAL A 76 -14.93 -19.43 15.61
N ARG A 77 -15.89 -19.58 14.69
CA ARG A 77 -15.63 -20.21 13.39
C ARG A 77 -15.52 -19.15 12.31
N PRO A 78 -14.42 -19.13 11.53
CA PRO A 78 -14.23 -18.11 10.52
C PRO A 78 -15.24 -18.25 9.37
N SER A 79 -15.46 -17.15 8.66
CA SER A 79 -16.17 -17.13 7.38
C SER A 79 -15.46 -18.02 6.36
N PRO A 80 -16.18 -18.52 5.33
CA PRO A 80 -15.54 -19.31 4.28
C PRO A 80 -14.50 -18.49 3.50
N VAL A 81 -13.57 -19.18 2.85
CA VAL A 81 -12.64 -18.57 1.90
C VAL A 81 -13.42 -17.89 0.77
N GLU A 82 -12.99 -16.69 0.40
CA GLU A 82 -13.62 -15.88 -0.63
C GLU A 82 -13.32 -16.37 -2.05
N ASP A 83 -14.22 -16.06 -2.98
CA ASP A 83 -14.04 -16.35 -4.39
C ASP A 83 -12.77 -15.67 -4.96
N ASP A 84 -12.10 -16.36 -5.89
CA ASP A 84 -10.85 -15.89 -6.50
C ASP A 84 -10.99 -14.52 -7.18
N LEU A 85 -12.13 -14.22 -7.80
CA LEU A 85 -12.33 -12.94 -8.50
C LEU A 85 -12.32 -11.76 -7.53
N LYS A 86 -12.95 -11.93 -6.36
CA LYS A 86 -12.97 -10.89 -5.33
C LYS A 86 -11.64 -10.78 -4.64
N TRP A 87 -11.00 -11.90 -4.32
CA TRP A 87 -9.63 -11.89 -3.80
C TRP A 87 -8.66 -11.17 -4.75
N CYS A 88 -8.76 -11.43 -6.05
CA CYS A 88 -7.96 -10.74 -7.07
C CYS A 88 -8.23 -9.23 -7.03
N ARG A 89 -9.51 -8.82 -7.05
CA ARG A 89 -9.89 -7.40 -6.95
C ARG A 89 -9.32 -6.73 -5.70
N ARG A 90 -9.43 -7.39 -4.55
CA ARG A 90 -8.92 -6.94 -3.25
C ARG A 90 -7.41 -6.72 -3.30
N VAL A 91 -6.66 -7.68 -3.82
CA VAL A 91 -5.20 -7.58 -4.00
C VAL A 91 -4.80 -6.41 -4.90
N TYR A 92 -5.46 -6.24 -6.04
CA TYR A 92 -5.19 -5.10 -6.93
C TYR A 92 -5.40 -3.75 -6.23
N LEU A 93 -6.48 -3.63 -5.44
CA LEU A 93 -6.78 -2.41 -4.69
C LEU A 93 -5.78 -2.12 -3.59
N ASP A 94 -5.37 -3.13 -2.83
CA ASP A 94 -4.49 -2.96 -1.68
C ASP A 94 -3.01 -2.88 -2.08
N VAL A 95 -2.61 -3.50 -3.19
CA VAL A 95 -1.19 -3.53 -3.60
C VAL A 95 -0.84 -2.38 -4.53
N ILE A 96 -1.70 -2.06 -5.50
CA ILE A 96 -1.43 -1.01 -6.51
C ILE A 96 -2.52 0.07 -6.59
N GLY A 97 -3.49 0.06 -5.67
CA GLY A 97 -4.40 1.19 -5.50
C GLY A 97 -5.53 1.29 -6.53
N ARG A 98 -5.91 0.22 -7.22
CA ARG A 98 -7.01 0.24 -8.20
C ARG A 98 -7.63 -1.14 -8.41
N ILE A 99 -8.81 -1.22 -9.01
CA ILE A 99 -9.36 -2.50 -9.50
C ILE A 99 -8.52 -3.07 -10.67
N PRO A 100 -8.55 -4.40 -10.90
CA PRO A 100 -7.92 -4.99 -12.07
C PRO A 100 -8.63 -4.58 -13.36
N SER A 101 -7.88 -4.49 -14.45
CA SER A 101 -8.44 -4.49 -15.79
C SER A 101 -9.08 -5.84 -16.11
N PHE A 102 -9.91 -5.87 -17.14
CA PHE A 102 -10.50 -7.12 -17.59
C PHE A 102 -9.44 -8.12 -18.06
N GLU A 103 -8.42 -7.66 -18.79
CA GLU A 103 -7.33 -8.51 -19.28
C GLU A 103 -6.54 -9.13 -18.13
N GLU A 104 -6.22 -8.32 -17.11
CA GLU A 104 -5.53 -8.75 -15.89
C GLU A 104 -6.33 -9.83 -15.15
N MET A 105 -7.64 -9.59 -14.95
CA MET A 105 -8.53 -10.57 -14.35
C MET A 105 -8.62 -11.87 -15.18
N SER A 106 -8.67 -11.74 -16.51
CA SER A 106 -8.71 -12.89 -17.42
C SER A 106 -7.43 -13.74 -17.33
N VAL A 107 -6.26 -13.09 -17.25
CA VAL A 107 -4.98 -13.76 -17.08
C VAL A 107 -4.94 -14.53 -15.77
N PHE A 108 -5.36 -13.90 -14.66
CA PHE A 108 -5.43 -14.57 -13.36
C PHE A 108 -6.35 -15.79 -13.37
N MET A 109 -7.55 -15.68 -13.95
CA MET A 109 -8.52 -16.78 -14.00
C MET A 109 -8.11 -17.96 -14.89
N LYS A 110 -7.26 -17.69 -15.90
CA LYS A 110 -6.69 -18.72 -16.77
C LYS A 110 -5.52 -19.45 -16.14
N ASP A 111 -4.84 -18.85 -15.15
CA ASP A 111 -3.77 -19.51 -14.42
C ASP A 111 -4.35 -20.65 -13.55
N LYS A 112 -3.97 -21.89 -13.88
CA LYS A 112 -4.34 -23.11 -13.16
C LYS A 112 -3.23 -23.62 -12.25
N SER A 113 -2.13 -22.89 -12.13
CA SER A 113 -1.05 -23.26 -11.22
C SER A 113 -1.52 -23.19 -9.77
N LEU A 114 -0.95 -24.06 -8.93
CA LEU A 114 -1.19 -24.05 -7.49
C LEU A 114 -0.66 -22.74 -6.84
N ASP A 115 0.30 -22.11 -7.50
CA ASP A 115 0.96 -20.88 -7.05
C ASP A 115 0.33 -19.60 -7.65
N ARG A 116 -0.82 -19.67 -8.32
CA ARG A 116 -1.40 -18.52 -9.06
C ARG A 116 -1.56 -17.24 -8.23
N LYS A 117 -1.87 -17.35 -6.93
CA LYS A 117 -2.01 -16.21 -6.02
C LYS A 117 -0.65 -15.56 -5.74
N LEU A 118 0.36 -16.38 -5.46
CA LEU A 118 1.74 -15.93 -5.31
C LEU A 118 2.29 -15.35 -6.61
N ASN A 119 1.99 -15.97 -7.76
CA ASN A 119 2.39 -15.48 -9.08
C ASN A 119 1.77 -14.11 -9.39
N LEU A 120 0.50 -13.89 -9.01
CA LEU A 120 -0.11 -12.57 -9.14
C LEU A 120 0.61 -11.53 -8.29
N LEU A 121 0.89 -11.84 -7.02
CA LEU A 121 1.60 -10.92 -6.12
C LEU A 121 2.99 -10.59 -6.63
N ARG A 122 3.78 -11.59 -7.04
CA ARG A 122 5.08 -11.36 -7.68
C ARG A 122 4.96 -10.46 -8.89
N ARG A 123 3.95 -10.66 -9.73
CA ARG A 123 3.73 -9.79 -10.88
C ARG A 123 3.48 -8.33 -10.46
N LEU A 124 2.58 -8.10 -9.50
CA LEU A 124 2.25 -6.74 -9.05
C LEU A 124 3.39 -6.05 -8.30
N LEU A 125 4.24 -6.81 -7.62
CA LEU A 125 5.29 -6.28 -6.75
C LEU A 125 6.67 -6.21 -7.41
N GLU A 126 6.97 -7.09 -8.38
CA GLU A 126 8.33 -7.28 -8.92
C GLU A 126 8.42 -7.01 -10.43
N ASP A 127 7.32 -7.03 -11.17
CA ASP A 127 7.35 -6.86 -12.63
C ASP A 127 7.42 -5.37 -13.02
N ASP A 128 8.26 -5.05 -14.01
CA ASP A 128 8.54 -3.67 -14.43
C ASP A 128 7.25 -2.94 -14.86
N GLN A 129 6.30 -3.67 -15.43
CA GLN A 129 5.01 -3.12 -15.88
C GLN A 129 4.17 -2.53 -14.73
N TYR A 130 4.36 -3.02 -13.49
CA TYR A 130 3.59 -2.59 -12.30
C TYR A 130 4.39 -1.73 -11.33
N THR A 131 5.71 -1.64 -11.49
CA THR A 131 6.60 -0.95 -10.55
C THR A 131 6.20 0.51 -10.32
N GLU A 132 5.85 1.23 -11.38
CA GLU A 132 5.37 2.62 -11.26
C GLU A 132 4.00 2.71 -10.59
N GLU A 133 3.08 1.78 -10.86
CA GLU A 133 1.75 1.78 -10.23
C GLU A 133 1.87 1.50 -8.73
N TYR A 134 2.67 0.50 -8.36
CA TYR A 134 3.02 0.20 -6.97
C TYR A 134 3.65 1.41 -6.28
N ALA A 135 4.69 2.00 -6.87
CA ALA A 135 5.41 3.13 -6.28
C ALA A 135 4.50 4.36 -6.12
N ASN A 136 3.63 4.65 -7.09
CA ASN A 136 2.68 5.75 -7.02
C ASN A 136 1.61 5.54 -5.94
N HIS A 137 1.10 4.32 -5.80
CA HIS A 137 0.13 3.97 -4.77
C HIS A 137 0.72 4.16 -3.38
N TRP A 138 1.84 3.49 -3.09
CA TRP A 138 2.46 3.55 -1.76
C TRP A 138 3.06 4.93 -1.45
N SER A 139 3.57 5.65 -2.46
CA SER A 139 3.97 7.06 -2.28
C SER A 139 2.78 7.92 -1.87
N THR A 140 1.61 7.74 -2.48
CA THR A 140 0.39 8.48 -2.08
C THR A 140 -0.01 8.17 -0.64
N VAL A 141 -0.08 6.89 -0.28
CA VAL A 141 -0.42 6.45 1.08
C VAL A 141 0.54 7.07 2.09
N TRP A 142 1.84 6.92 1.90
CA TRP A 142 2.85 7.41 2.84
C TRP A 142 3.01 8.94 2.84
N THR A 143 2.73 9.62 1.72
CA THR A 143 2.69 11.10 1.74
C THR A 143 1.59 11.60 2.67
N ASN A 144 0.41 10.96 2.64
CA ASN A 144 -0.69 11.30 3.53
C ASN A 144 -0.34 11.00 5.01
N VAL A 145 0.34 9.87 5.28
CA VAL A 145 0.83 9.51 6.63
C VAL A 145 1.83 10.54 7.16
N LEU A 146 2.81 10.95 6.35
CA LEU A 146 3.96 11.72 6.81
C LEU A 146 3.68 13.23 6.95
N ILE A 147 2.88 13.78 6.03
CA ILE A 147 2.66 15.23 5.95
C ILE A 147 1.17 15.59 5.85
N GLY A 148 0.27 14.65 6.14
CA GLY A 148 -1.17 14.85 6.01
C GLY A 148 -1.61 15.02 4.57
N ARG A 149 -2.93 15.18 4.37
CA ARG A 149 -3.52 15.37 3.04
C ARG A 149 -3.26 16.77 2.46
N ASN A 150 -3.15 17.77 3.33
CA ASN A 150 -2.95 19.18 2.95
C ASN A 150 -1.49 19.63 2.96
N GLY A 151 -0.56 18.83 3.53
CA GLY A 151 0.84 19.23 3.63
C GLY A 151 1.45 19.56 2.26
N GLY A 152 1.99 20.77 2.14
CA GLY A 152 2.56 21.30 0.91
C GLY A 152 1.54 21.80 -0.13
N MET A 153 0.25 21.86 0.20
CA MET A 153 -0.80 22.46 -0.65
C MET A 153 -1.19 23.87 -0.22
N GLU A 154 -0.82 24.28 1.00
CA GLU A 154 -1.11 25.60 1.56
C GLU A 154 -0.23 26.68 0.95
N GLU A 155 -0.74 27.91 0.94
CA GLU A 155 0.04 29.09 0.56
C GLU A 155 1.23 29.25 1.53
N ARG A 156 2.44 29.43 1.01
CA ARG A 156 3.69 29.56 1.79
C ARG A 156 4.03 28.34 2.66
N SER A 157 3.55 27.14 2.31
CA SER A 157 3.89 25.91 3.03
C SER A 157 5.40 25.69 3.12
N LEU A 158 5.87 25.23 4.28
CA LEU A 158 7.29 24.90 4.50
C LEU A 158 7.69 23.55 3.87
N THR A 159 6.72 22.81 3.36
CA THR A 159 6.88 21.48 2.79
C THR A 159 6.53 21.48 1.32
N SER A 160 7.26 20.73 0.50
CA SER A 160 6.91 20.39 -0.87
C SER A 160 6.30 19.00 -0.94
N ARG A 161 5.00 18.91 -1.26
CA ARG A 161 4.33 17.62 -1.47
C ARG A 161 4.96 16.84 -2.63
N GLN A 162 5.30 17.54 -3.71
CA GLN A 162 5.98 16.96 -4.87
C GLN A 162 7.36 16.40 -4.49
N GLY A 163 8.13 17.13 -3.66
CA GLY A 163 9.42 16.68 -3.13
C GLY A 163 9.31 15.41 -2.29
N MET A 164 8.32 15.36 -1.37
CA MET A 164 8.02 14.17 -0.57
C MET A 164 7.64 12.98 -1.46
N GLN A 165 6.69 13.19 -2.38
CA GLN A 165 6.23 12.13 -3.28
C GLN A 165 7.35 11.61 -4.17
N LYS A 166 8.24 12.48 -4.67
CA LYS A 166 9.41 12.04 -5.44
C LYS A 166 10.29 11.09 -4.62
N TYR A 167 10.68 11.49 -3.41
CA TYR A 167 11.49 10.64 -2.53
C TYR A 167 10.82 9.28 -2.26
N LEU A 168 9.52 9.29 -1.94
CA LEU A 168 8.79 8.06 -1.64
C LEU A 168 8.63 7.17 -2.87
N ARG A 169 8.33 7.73 -4.06
CA ARG A 169 8.24 6.95 -5.31
C ARG A 169 9.56 6.26 -5.60
N ASP A 170 10.67 7.00 -5.54
CA ASP A 170 12.01 6.45 -5.76
C ASP A 170 12.32 5.32 -4.73
N SER A 171 11.92 5.51 -3.47
CA SER A 171 12.12 4.52 -2.40
C SER A 171 11.29 3.25 -2.58
N PHE A 172 10.01 3.36 -2.96
CA PHE A 172 9.15 2.20 -3.20
C PHE A 172 9.50 1.47 -4.50
N ALA A 173 9.84 2.19 -5.57
CA ALA A 173 10.26 1.60 -6.84
C ALA A 173 11.52 0.75 -6.67
N SER A 174 12.49 1.23 -5.88
CA SER A 174 13.74 0.52 -5.58
C SER A 174 13.64 -0.52 -4.47
N ASN A 175 12.45 -0.76 -3.90
CA ASN A 175 12.24 -1.62 -2.73
C ASN A 175 13.18 -1.28 -1.56
N LYS A 176 13.32 0.01 -1.25
CA LYS A 176 14.17 0.47 -0.15
C LYS A 176 13.69 -0.13 1.19
N PRO A 177 14.59 -0.71 2.01
CA PRO A 177 14.25 -1.18 3.35
C PRO A 177 13.57 -0.10 4.19
N TYR A 178 12.51 -0.48 4.91
CA TYR A 178 11.72 0.50 5.67
C TYR A 178 12.52 1.20 6.77
N ASN A 179 13.39 0.49 7.48
CA ASN A 179 14.28 1.09 8.49
C ASN A 179 15.19 2.17 7.89
N THR A 180 15.72 1.95 6.68
CA THR A 180 16.51 2.95 5.94
C THR A 180 15.65 4.16 5.59
N MET A 181 14.41 3.97 5.14
CA MET A 181 13.48 5.09 4.89
C MET A 181 13.25 5.92 6.15
N VAL A 182 13.00 5.27 7.29
CA VAL A 182 12.79 5.97 8.58
C VAL A 182 14.04 6.72 9.01
N HIS A 183 15.22 6.10 8.92
CA HIS A 183 16.48 6.77 9.21
C HIS A 183 16.68 8.01 8.33
N GLU A 184 16.48 7.88 7.01
CA GLU A 184 16.58 9.02 6.07
C GLU A 184 15.57 10.13 6.40
N LEU A 185 14.29 9.80 6.65
CA LEU A 185 13.24 10.77 7.00
C LEU A 185 13.55 11.52 8.30
N VAL A 186 14.08 10.81 9.31
CA VAL A 186 14.42 11.41 10.60
C VAL A 186 15.70 12.23 10.51
N THR A 187 16.70 11.83 9.72
CA THR A 187 18.05 12.45 9.72
C THR A 187 18.33 13.41 8.55
N ALA A 188 17.43 13.49 7.55
CA ALA A 188 17.61 14.27 6.34
C ALA A 188 17.99 15.74 6.56
N THR A 189 18.95 16.24 5.78
CA THR A 189 19.22 17.68 5.59
C THR A 189 19.17 18.01 4.10
N GLY A 190 19.04 19.30 3.78
CA GLY A 190 19.01 19.80 2.39
C GLY A 190 17.68 20.43 2.01
N SER A 191 17.47 20.60 0.70
CA SER A 191 16.34 21.33 0.15
C SER A 191 15.09 20.47 -0.03
N THR A 192 13.93 21.04 0.29
CA THR A 192 12.62 20.41 0.11
C THR A 192 12.15 20.32 -1.33
N LYS A 193 12.67 21.18 -2.23
CA LYS A 193 12.12 21.39 -3.58
C LYS A 193 12.92 20.65 -4.67
N PRO A 194 12.27 19.82 -5.50
CA PRO A 194 12.93 19.20 -6.65
C PRO A 194 13.62 20.22 -7.55
N GLY A 195 14.86 19.94 -7.94
CA GLY A 195 15.67 20.80 -8.81
C GLY A 195 16.46 21.91 -8.10
N ALA A 196 16.25 22.13 -6.80
CA ALA A 196 17.10 23.01 -6.00
C ALA A 196 18.46 22.35 -5.69
N GLU A 197 19.46 23.15 -5.35
CA GLU A 197 20.75 22.67 -4.84
C GLU A 197 20.54 21.86 -3.56
N ASN A 198 21.30 20.77 -3.39
CA ASN A 198 21.18 19.85 -2.25
C ASN A 198 19.75 19.31 -2.03
N PHE A 199 18.96 19.12 -3.10
CA PHE A 199 17.62 18.54 -2.99
C PHE A 199 17.67 17.18 -2.28
N ASN A 200 16.87 17.07 -1.22
CA ASN A 200 16.63 15.85 -0.49
C ASN A 200 15.15 15.78 -0.11
N GLY A 201 14.38 14.99 -0.85
CA GLY A 201 12.93 14.92 -0.66
C GLY A 201 12.50 14.43 0.73
N ALA A 202 13.34 13.69 1.47
CA ALA A 202 13.05 13.23 2.82
C ALA A 202 12.93 14.40 3.84
N THR A 203 13.58 15.54 3.58
CA THR A 203 13.51 16.74 4.45
C THR A 203 12.09 17.27 4.61
N ASN A 204 11.21 17.01 3.63
CA ASN A 204 9.81 17.42 3.63
C ASN A 204 9.01 16.88 4.81
N PHE A 205 9.44 15.78 5.44
CA PHE A 205 8.74 15.23 6.59
C PHE A 205 8.83 16.17 7.80
N LEU A 206 10.03 16.71 8.07
CA LEU A 206 10.31 17.53 9.25
C LEU A 206 10.23 19.04 8.98
N ALA A 207 10.29 19.49 7.73
CA ALA A 207 10.40 20.91 7.37
C ALA A 207 9.36 21.81 8.06
N MET A 208 8.09 21.40 8.11
CA MET A 208 7.03 22.16 8.80
C MET A 208 6.91 21.87 10.30
N LYS A 209 7.67 20.92 10.85
CA LYS A 209 7.46 20.36 12.20
C LYS A 209 8.52 20.77 13.23
N VAL A 210 9.63 21.36 12.79
CA VAL A 210 10.81 21.63 13.65
C VAL A 210 10.89 23.08 14.16
N ASN A 211 10.39 24.05 13.40
CA ASN A 211 10.51 25.46 13.77
C ASN A 211 9.44 25.90 14.76
N GLU A 212 8.20 25.47 14.54
CA GLU A 212 7.08 25.83 15.40
C GLU A 212 7.19 25.12 16.75
N GLU A 213 6.89 25.86 17.80
CA GLU A 213 6.89 25.38 19.19
C GLU A 213 8.12 24.53 19.52
N ASN A 214 9.29 24.93 19.04
CA ASN A 214 10.55 24.30 19.45
C ASN A 214 10.63 22.79 19.16
N GLY A 215 9.98 22.32 18.08
CA GLY A 215 10.02 20.92 17.65
C GLY A 215 8.97 20.03 18.31
N VAL A 216 7.96 20.60 18.99
CA VAL A 216 6.83 19.86 19.57
C VAL A 216 6.14 18.99 18.51
N GLN A 217 5.87 19.54 17.32
CA GLN A 217 5.21 18.80 16.24
C GLN A 217 6.08 17.66 15.70
N ALA A 218 7.40 17.85 15.60
CA ALA A 218 8.34 16.79 15.22
C ALA A 218 8.36 15.67 16.28
N THR A 219 8.32 16.04 17.56
CA THR A 219 8.29 15.11 18.70
C THR A 219 7.06 14.20 18.62
N ALA A 220 5.87 14.79 18.44
CA ALA A 220 4.62 14.04 18.30
C ALA A 220 4.62 13.17 17.04
N ALA A 221 4.95 13.72 15.88
CA ALA A 221 4.90 13.00 14.61
C ALA A 221 5.87 11.82 14.55
N VAL A 222 7.14 12.00 14.94
CA VAL A 222 8.16 10.95 14.86
C VAL A 222 7.84 9.78 15.80
N SER A 223 7.48 10.08 17.05
CA SER A 223 7.14 9.05 18.03
C SER A 223 5.85 8.29 17.66
N LYS A 224 4.82 8.99 17.19
CA LYS A 224 3.55 8.39 16.78
C LYS A 224 3.70 7.55 15.50
N ILE A 225 4.28 8.11 14.45
CA ILE A 225 4.31 7.46 13.12
C ILE A 225 5.28 6.29 13.07
N PHE A 226 6.45 6.41 13.69
CA PHE A 226 7.52 5.41 13.55
C PHE A 226 7.71 4.53 14.78
N LEU A 227 7.26 4.95 15.96
CA LEU A 227 7.37 4.14 17.18
C LEU A 227 5.99 3.71 17.73
N GLY A 228 4.89 4.23 17.17
CA GLY A 228 3.55 3.91 17.64
C GLY A 228 3.34 4.39 19.08
N LEU A 229 3.99 5.48 19.47
CA LEU A 229 3.94 6.00 20.84
C LEU A 229 3.32 7.39 20.86
N GLN A 230 2.20 7.53 21.54
CA GLN A 230 1.53 8.83 21.71
C GLN A 230 2.14 9.64 22.87
N VAL A 231 3.40 10.04 22.73
CA VAL A 231 4.11 10.81 23.78
C VAL A 231 3.51 12.22 23.96
N GLN A 232 2.79 12.75 22.97
CA GLN A 232 2.17 14.08 22.97
C GLN A 232 1.25 14.34 24.17
N CYS A 233 0.55 13.32 24.67
CA CYS A 233 -0.30 13.43 25.86
C CYS A 233 0.53 13.80 27.10
N THR A 234 1.83 13.49 27.08
CA THR A 234 2.78 13.85 28.13
C THR A 234 3.48 15.18 27.91
N GLN A 235 3.12 15.99 26.92
CA GLN A 235 3.69 17.33 26.76
C GLN A 235 3.40 18.24 27.97
N CYS A 236 2.16 18.20 28.45
CA CYS A 236 1.64 19.13 29.46
C CYS A 236 1.46 18.51 30.85
N HIS A 237 1.40 17.17 30.96
CA HIS A 237 1.20 16.46 32.23
C HIS A 237 1.67 15.00 32.18
N ASN A 238 1.64 14.30 33.31
CA ASN A 238 1.88 12.84 33.32
C ASN A 238 0.68 12.12 32.69
N HIS A 239 0.92 11.01 32.00
CA HIS A 239 -0.15 10.24 31.39
C HIS A 239 -1.15 9.76 32.45
N PRO A 240 -2.48 9.86 32.21
CA PRO A 240 -3.49 9.51 33.21
C PRO A 240 -3.60 8.00 33.47
N PHE A 241 -3.23 7.16 32.50
CA PHE A 241 -3.48 5.71 32.53
C PHE A 241 -2.21 4.84 32.47
N ASN A 242 -1.02 5.45 32.41
CA ASN A 242 0.24 4.69 32.39
C ASN A 242 1.35 5.45 33.13
N GLN A 243 2.54 4.86 33.24
CA GLN A 243 3.65 5.39 34.04
C GLN A 243 4.45 6.51 33.36
N TRP A 244 4.09 6.91 32.13
CA TRP A 244 4.84 7.92 31.41
C TRP A 244 4.61 9.30 32.02
N LYS A 245 5.73 10.00 32.24
CA LYS A 245 5.76 11.31 32.87
C LYS A 245 6.01 12.39 31.84
N GLN A 246 5.70 13.63 32.22
CA GLN A 246 5.91 14.80 31.36
C GLN A 246 7.35 14.91 30.84
N GLN A 247 8.32 14.49 31.65
CA GLN A 247 9.73 14.41 31.30
C GLN A 247 9.99 13.70 29.96
N LYS A 248 9.26 12.62 29.69
CA LYS A 248 9.51 11.76 28.53
C LYS A 248 9.30 12.49 27.21
N PHE A 249 8.28 13.36 27.15
CA PHE A 249 8.05 14.21 25.98
C PHE A 249 9.23 15.15 25.73
N TRP A 250 9.70 15.84 26.78
CA TRP A 250 10.76 16.84 26.66
C TRP A 250 12.14 16.23 26.43
N GLU A 251 12.38 15.02 26.93
CA GLU A 251 13.57 14.23 26.60
C GLU A 251 13.61 13.82 25.13
N PHE A 252 12.47 13.40 24.57
CA PHE A 252 12.37 13.06 23.15
C PHE A 252 12.43 14.33 22.27
N ASN A 253 11.82 15.42 22.71
CA ASN A 253 11.86 16.72 22.03
C ASN A 253 13.31 17.24 21.86
N ALA A 254 14.18 16.91 22.81
CA ALA A 254 15.57 17.34 22.80
C ALA A 254 16.36 16.92 21.55
N PHE A 255 15.95 15.84 20.88
CA PHE A 255 16.57 15.38 19.64
C PHE A 255 16.38 16.35 18.45
N PHE A 256 15.36 17.20 18.48
CA PHE A 256 15.02 18.12 17.38
C PHE A 256 15.54 19.56 17.60
N ARG A 257 16.12 19.86 18.76
CA ARG A 257 16.49 21.25 19.11
C ARG A 257 17.68 21.80 18.33
N GLN A 258 18.49 20.91 17.74
CA GLN A 258 19.59 21.23 16.81
C GLN A 258 19.13 21.27 15.33
N THR A 259 17.84 21.39 15.04
CA THR A 259 17.34 21.38 13.65
C THR A 259 16.51 22.63 13.36
N ARG A 260 16.71 23.22 12.17
CA ARG A 260 15.93 24.34 11.65
C ARG A 260 15.54 24.14 10.20
N ALA A 261 14.35 24.63 9.87
CA ALA A 261 13.87 24.80 8.51
C ALA A 261 14.10 26.26 8.07
N LEU A 262 15.15 26.51 7.30
CA LEU A 262 15.49 27.85 6.83
C LEU A 262 14.71 28.18 5.56
N ARG A 263 14.06 29.36 5.54
CA ARG A 263 13.42 29.89 4.33
C ARG A 263 14.52 30.40 3.40
N ARG A 264 14.58 29.88 2.18
CA ARG A 264 15.41 30.40 1.10
C ARG A 264 14.53 31.21 0.17
N PHE A 265 14.93 32.44 -0.12
CA PHE A 265 14.14 33.40 -0.87
C PHE A 265 14.58 33.46 -2.33
N VAL A 266 13.63 33.75 -3.22
CA VAL A 266 13.94 34.09 -4.61
C VAL A 266 14.80 35.34 -4.62
N ARG A 267 15.86 35.34 -5.44
CA ARG A 267 16.83 36.44 -5.46
C ARG A 267 16.14 37.76 -5.81
N GLY A 268 16.17 38.70 -4.87
CA GLY A 268 15.63 40.04 -5.05
C GLY A 268 14.13 40.18 -4.77
N THR A 269 13.48 39.17 -4.18
CA THR A 269 12.08 39.26 -3.71
C THR A 269 11.94 38.68 -2.29
N ASP A 270 10.79 38.92 -1.66
CA ASP A 270 10.41 38.33 -0.37
C ASP A 270 9.66 36.98 -0.53
N ASP A 271 9.66 36.44 -1.75
CA ASP A 271 9.02 35.16 -2.06
C ASP A 271 9.92 34.01 -1.63
N ILE A 272 9.33 33.02 -0.96
CA ILE A 272 10.04 31.81 -0.55
C ILE A 272 10.24 30.94 -1.80
N ASP A 273 11.48 30.65 -2.15
CA ASP A 273 11.82 29.72 -3.23
C ASP A 273 11.68 28.26 -2.77
N HIS A 274 12.30 27.93 -1.65
CA HIS A 274 12.26 26.61 -1.01
C HIS A 274 12.65 26.68 0.47
N ILE A 275 12.51 25.54 1.16
CA ILE A 275 12.99 25.38 2.53
C ILE A 275 14.22 24.49 2.53
N GLU A 276 15.22 24.87 3.32
CA GLU A 276 16.40 24.07 3.58
C GLU A 276 16.39 23.59 5.03
N LEU A 277 16.34 22.28 5.24
CA LEU A 277 16.41 21.67 6.55
C LEU A 277 17.88 21.47 6.92
N VAL A 278 18.34 22.13 7.99
CA VAL A 278 19.73 22.10 8.42
C VAL A 278 19.84 21.69 9.88
N ASN A 279 21.01 21.15 10.24
CA ASN A 279 21.39 21.02 11.64
C ASN A 279 22.19 22.27 12.05
N GLU A 280 21.88 22.84 13.20
CA GLU A 280 22.58 23.99 13.76
C GLU A 280 22.90 23.77 15.24
N ASP A 281 23.94 24.45 15.73
CA ASP A 281 24.28 24.42 17.13
C ASP A 281 23.11 24.97 17.98
N PHE A 282 22.84 24.30 19.09
CA PHE A 282 21.80 24.69 20.02
C PHE A 282 22.43 25.12 21.34
N SER A 283 22.37 26.41 21.67
CA SER A 283 22.95 26.94 22.92
C SER A 283 22.31 26.41 24.21
N GLY A 284 21.19 25.71 24.12
CA GLY A 284 20.29 25.52 25.25
C GLY A 284 19.49 26.79 25.55
N GLU A 285 18.37 26.60 26.27
CA GLU A 285 17.57 27.70 26.80
C GLU A 285 18.27 28.41 27.97
N GLY A 286 19.27 27.75 28.57
CA GLY A 286 20.17 28.32 29.56
C GLY A 286 21.37 29.06 28.98
N SER A 287 21.55 29.07 27.65
CA SER A 287 22.76 29.58 26.97
C SER A 287 24.08 28.89 27.38
N HIS A 288 24.01 27.62 27.77
CA HIS A 288 25.17 26.75 28.02
C HIS A 288 25.27 25.70 26.90
N PRO A 289 25.96 25.98 25.77
CA PRO A 289 25.99 25.06 24.63
C PRO A 289 26.63 23.69 24.96
N ASP A 290 27.46 23.58 25.99
CA ASP A 290 28.02 22.30 26.46
C ASP A 290 26.97 21.36 27.09
N LYS A 291 25.84 21.91 27.57
CA LYS A 291 24.75 21.16 28.20
C LYS A 291 23.47 21.20 27.38
N ALA A 292 23.25 22.32 26.71
CA ALA A 292 22.12 22.62 25.85
C ALA A 292 20.78 22.21 26.49
N GLU A 293 20.50 22.80 27.66
CA GLU A 293 19.34 22.49 28.49
C GLU A 293 18.02 22.89 27.82
N ILE A 294 16.98 22.10 28.07
CA ILE A 294 15.60 22.41 27.71
C ILE A 294 14.81 22.49 28.99
N TYR A 295 14.10 23.59 29.21
CA TYR A 295 13.26 23.78 30.37
C TYR A 295 11.80 23.45 30.06
N TYR A 296 11.16 22.77 30.99
CA TYR A 296 9.72 22.58 30.96
C TYR A 296 9.14 22.73 32.36
N THR A 297 7.90 23.20 32.43
CA THR A 297 7.24 23.52 33.69
C THR A 297 6.21 22.45 34.02
N LEU A 298 6.31 21.89 35.23
CA LEU A 298 5.30 20.99 35.78
C LEU A 298 4.04 21.79 36.17
N ARG A 299 2.89 21.11 36.28
CA ARG A 299 1.62 21.76 36.71
C ARG A 299 1.69 22.48 38.06
N ASN A 300 2.61 22.10 38.94
CA ASN A 300 2.84 22.76 40.23
C ASN A 300 3.79 23.97 40.14
N GLY A 301 4.15 24.42 38.94
CA GLY A 301 5.03 25.57 38.70
C GLY A 301 6.53 25.27 38.80
N VAL A 302 6.92 24.02 39.10
CA VAL A 302 8.34 23.65 39.19
C VAL A 302 8.93 23.51 37.80
N ALA A 303 9.97 24.30 37.51
CA ALA A 303 10.78 24.14 36.32
C ALA A 303 11.67 22.88 36.43
N LYS A 304 11.75 22.12 35.34
CA LYS A 304 12.57 20.94 35.18
C LYS A 304 13.42 21.08 33.92
N VAL A 305 14.48 20.28 33.87
CA VAL A 305 15.41 20.22 32.73
C VAL A 305 15.27 18.87 32.04
N ALA A 306 15.27 18.88 30.71
CA ALA A 306 15.35 17.69 29.88
C ALA A 306 16.63 17.69 29.03
N TYR A 307 17.10 16.48 28.73
CA TYR A 307 18.25 16.18 27.88
C TYR A 307 17.84 15.08 26.89
N PRO A 308 18.55 14.87 25.78
CA PRO A 308 18.17 13.85 24.80
C PRO A 308 18.28 12.44 25.38
N VAL A 309 17.12 11.82 25.58
CA VAL A 309 16.95 10.45 26.06
C VAL A 309 15.86 9.80 25.22
N PHE A 310 16.17 8.63 24.66
CA PHE A 310 15.25 7.86 23.85
C PHE A 310 14.14 7.22 24.72
N VAL A 311 13.10 6.72 24.06
CA VAL A 311 11.88 6.25 24.75
C VAL A 311 12.10 5.04 25.65
N ASP A 312 13.21 4.33 25.50
CA ASP A 312 13.64 3.20 26.34
C ASP A 312 14.54 3.62 27.52
N GLY A 313 14.90 4.91 27.62
CA GLY A 313 15.82 5.45 28.63
C GLY A 313 17.28 5.60 28.16
N THR A 314 17.60 5.24 26.91
CA THR A 314 18.95 5.39 26.36
C THR A 314 19.29 6.86 26.17
N ALA A 315 20.23 7.36 26.96
CA ALA A 315 20.70 8.75 26.90
C ALA A 315 21.82 8.91 25.88
N VAL A 316 21.83 10.05 25.16
CA VAL A 316 22.92 10.43 24.24
C VAL A 316 23.65 11.67 24.77
N GLY A 317 24.73 12.06 24.09
CA GLY A 317 25.51 13.23 24.49
C GLY A 317 24.66 14.51 24.56
N LYS A 318 24.89 15.31 25.59
CA LYS A 318 24.08 16.50 25.90
C LYS A 318 24.51 17.75 25.14
N SER A 319 25.67 17.73 24.49
CA SER A 319 26.19 18.89 23.79
C SER A 319 25.18 19.46 22.79
N GLY A 320 25.17 20.78 22.73
CA GLY A 320 24.48 21.58 21.74
C GLY A 320 25.26 21.74 20.45
N TYR A 321 26.55 21.44 20.44
CA TYR A 321 27.39 21.53 19.24
C TYR A 321 27.16 20.34 18.32
N VAL A 322 26.78 20.60 17.07
CA VAL A 322 26.53 19.54 16.07
C VAL A 322 27.81 18.76 15.74
N SER A 323 28.97 19.42 15.86
CA SER A 323 30.29 18.80 15.68
C SER A 323 30.65 17.79 16.76
N GLU A 324 30.05 17.89 17.95
CA GLU A 324 30.27 16.96 19.05
C GLU A 324 29.19 15.86 19.07
N VAL A 325 27.92 16.26 18.90
CA VAL A 325 26.78 15.34 18.89
C VAL A 325 25.73 15.86 17.91
N ASN A 326 25.42 15.07 16.90
CA ASN A 326 24.25 15.30 16.05
C ASN A 326 23.06 14.51 16.61
N ARG A 327 22.26 15.15 17.48
CA ARG A 327 21.20 14.45 18.22
C ARG A 327 20.19 13.75 17.31
N ARG A 328 19.85 14.34 16.16
CA ARG A 328 18.88 13.74 15.24
C ARG A 328 19.43 12.51 14.51
N SER A 329 20.74 12.49 14.23
CA SER A 329 21.41 11.29 13.71
C SER A 329 21.44 10.16 14.75
N GLU A 330 21.73 10.50 16.01
CA GLU A 330 21.63 9.54 17.12
C GLU A 330 20.20 8.98 17.28
N LEU A 331 19.17 9.84 17.18
CA LEU A 331 17.78 9.40 17.19
C LEU A 331 17.50 8.40 16.06
N GLY A 332 17.96 8.70 14.84
CA GLY A 332 17.82 7.80 13.70
C GLY A 332 18.41 6.41 13.98
N ASN A 333 19.61 6.36 14.56
CA ASN A 333 20.28 5.11 14.93
C ASN A 333 19.49 4.32 15.99
N LEU A 334 19.07 4.99 17.07
CA LEU A 334 18.29 4.36 18.14
C LEU A 334 16.95 3.82 17.64
N MET A 335 16.31 4.53 16.70
CA MET A 335 15.06 4.06 16.09
C MET A 335 15.26 2.79 15.27
N MET A 336 16.38 2.64 14.54
CA MET A 336 16.67 1.41 13.78
C MET A 336 16.88 0.19 14.68
N GLU A 337 17.30 0.39 15.94
CA GLU A 337 17.51 -0.70 16.90
C GLU A 337 16.22 -1.06 17.67
N SER A 338 15.27 -0.14 17.73
CA SER A 338 14.05 -0.21 18.55
C SER A 338 13.02 -1.24 18.06
N ASP A 339 12.51 -2.08 18.95
CA ASP A 339 11.42 -3.02 18.65
C ASP A 339 10.10 -2.33 18.33
N TYR A 340 9.91 -1.10 18.83
CA TYR A 340 8.77 -0.25 18.49
C TYR A 340 8.72 0.08 16.99
N LEU A 341 9.87 0.20 16.32
CA LEU A 341 9.90 0.44 14.87
C LEU A 341 9.24 -0.73 14.12
N ASP A 342 9.62 -1.95 14.47
CA ASP A 342 9.13 -3.18 13.85
C ASP A 342 7.64 -3.39 14.11
N LYS A 343 7.24 -3.21 15.37
CA LYS A 343 5.85 -3.38 15.82
C LYS A 343 4.94 -2.36 15.14
N THR A 344 5.37 -1.10 15.04
CA THR A 344 4.55 -0.03 14.46
C THR A 344 4.26 -0.28 12.99
N ILE A 345 5.28 -0.61 12.20
CA ILE A 345 5.09 -0.85 10.77
C ILE A 345 4.29 -2.12 10.51
N VAL A 346 4.53 -3.21 11.26
CA VAL A 346 3.72 -4.43 11.14
C VAL A 346 2.26 -4.15 11.50
N ASN A 347 1.99 -3.43 12.58
CA ASN A 347 0.64 -3.09 12.99
C ASN A 347 -0.09 -2.23 11.94
N ARG A 348 0.60 -1.21 11.41
CA ARG A 348 0.06 -0.31 10.39
C ARG A 348 -0.19 -1.03 9.07
N MET A 349 0.73 -1.88 8.62
CA MET A 349 0.56 -2.68 7.39
C MET A 349 -0.55 -3.72 7.58
N TRP A 350 -0.59 -4.41 8.72
CA TRP A 350 -1.68 -5.34 9.04
C TRP A 350 -3.04 -4.65 9.00
N ALA A 351 -3.18 -3.49 9.65
CA ALA A 351 -4.39 -2.68 9.60
C ALA A 351 -4.73 -2.21 8.18
N HIS A 352 -3.72 -1.84 7.37
CA HIS A 352 -3.93 -1.45 5.98
C HIS A 352 -4.60 -2.57 5.20
N PHE A 353 -4.18 -3.83 5.32
CA PHE A 353 -4.73 -4.96 4.55
C PHE A 353 -5.99 -5.58 5.17
N LEU A 354 -6.09 -5.63 6.50
CA LEU A 354 -7.15 -6.33 7.21
C LEU A 354 -8.16 -5.39 7.88
N GLY A 355 -8.05 -4.06 7.71
CA GLY A 355 -9.02 -3.10 8.28
C GLY A 355 -8.76 -2.70 9.72
N TYR A 356 -8.23 -3.60 10.53
CA TYR A 356 -7.88 -3.33 11.93
C TYR A 356 -6.47 -3.84 12.25
N GLY A 357 -5.75 -3.10 13.09
CA GLY A 357 -4.47 -3.52 13.62
C GLY A 357 -4.61 -4.50 14.79
N PHE A 358 -3.49 -4.93 15.33
CA PHE A 358 -3.40 -5.64 16.61
C PHE A 358 -3.75 -4.73 17.80
N THR A 359 -3.59 -3.41 17.67
CA THR A 359 -3.99 -2.42 18.68
C THR A 359 -5.02 -1.43 18.16
N LYS A 360 -5.74 -0.79 19.07
CA LYS A 360 -6.66 0.32 18.78
C LYS A 360 -6.39 1.48 19.74
N PRO A 361 -5.93 2.65 19.24
CA PRO A 361 -5.64 2.98 17.84
C PRO A 361 -4.35 2.30 17.31
N ILE A 362 -4.18 2.32 15.97
CA ILE A 362 -3.09 1.62 15.26
C ILE A 362 -1.70 2.21 15.55
N ASP A 363 -1.66 3.44 16.05
CA ASP A 363 -0.48 4.26 16.32
C ASP A 363 -0.25 4.49 17.82
N ASP A 364 -0.84 3.63 18.66
CA ASP A 364 -0.64 3.61 20.10
C ASP A 364 -0.42 2.18 20.60
N LEU A 365 0.86 1.81 20.67
CA LEU A 365 1.40 0.58 21.23
C LEU A 365 1.70 0.70 22.72
N GLY A 366 1.22 1.76 23.38
CA GLY A 366 1.44 1.99 24.79
C GLY A 366 0.90 0.84 25.66
N PRO A 367 1.46 0.63 26.86
CA PRO A 367 1.12 -0.50 27.73
C PRO A 367 -0.34 -0.49 28.24
N HIS A 368 -1.06 0.62 28.04
CA HIS A 368 -2.47 0.75 28.37
C HIS A 368 -3.40 0.18 27.29
N ASN A 369 -2.91 -0.10 26.09
CA ASN A 369 -3.72 -0.65 25.01
C ASN A 369 -3.55 -2.17 24.94
N PRO A 370 -4.66 -2.93 24.94
CA PRO A 370 -4.59 -4.37 24.73
C PRO A 370 -4.17 -4.68 23.30
N VAL A 371 -3.50 -5.82 23.14
CA VAL A 371 -2.98 -6.32 21.86
C VAL A 371 -3.74 -7.58 21.48
N ALA A 372 -4.42 -7.56 20.33
CA ALA A 372 -4.99 -8.75 19.73
C ALA A 372 -3.87 -9.69 19.29
N ASN A 373 -3.98 -10.98 19.62
CA ASN A 373 -3.04 -12.03 19.20
C ASN A 373 -1.55 -11.66 19.43
N LEU A 374 -1.20 -11.37 20.70
CA LEU A 374 0.12 -10.85 21.09
C LEU A 374 1.30 -11.68 20.56
N GLU A 375 1.23 -13.02 20.65
CA GLU A 375 2.30 -13.90 20.18
C GLU A 375 2.55 -13.74 18.67
N LEU A 376 1.48 -13.64 17.88
CA LEU A 376 1.59 -13.37 16.45
C LEU A 376 2.21 -12.01 16.19
N PHE A 377 1.75 -10.97 16.90
CA PHE A 377 2.24 -9.62 16.70
C PHE A 377 3.74 -9.51 16.95
N GLU A 378 4.23 -10.07 18.07
CA GLU A 378 5.66 -10.05 18.42
C GLU A 378 6.50 -10.88 17.44
N THR A 379 6.02 -12.07 17.07
CA THR A 379 6.74 -12.95 16.14
C THR A 379 6.81 -12.35 14.74
N LEU A 380 5.73 -11.75 14.25
CA LEU A 380 5.70 -11.13 12.91
C LEU A 380 6.58 -9.88 12.85
N ALA A 381 6.60 -9.06 13.91
CA ALA A 381 7.51 -7.91 14.03
C ALA A 381 8.98 -8.35 13.97
N LYS A 382 9.34 -9.39 14.72
CA LYS A 382 10.69 -9.96 14.70
C LYS A 382 11.05 -10.55 13.34
N ASP A 383 10.17 -11.37 12.76
CA ASP A 383 10.39 -11.96 11.44
C ASP A 383 10.58 -10.86 10.37
N PHE A 384 9.85 -9.73 10.46
CA PHE A 384 10.01 -8.61 9.54
C PHE A 384 11.40 -7.95 9.63
N ARG A 385 11.91 -7.71 10.85
CA ARG A 385 13.29 -7.23 11.06
C ARG A 385 14.31 -8.20 10.48
N GLU A 386 14.17 -9.50 10.76
CA GLU A 386 15.09 -10.54 10.28
C GLU A 386 15.09 -10.69 8.75
N ASN A 387 14.02 -10.23 8.09
CA ASN A 387 13.91 -10.19 6.62
C ASN A 387 14.15 -8.78 6.05
N SER A 388 15.08 -8.04 6.68
CA SER A 388 15.63 -6.78 6.17
C SER A 388 14.59 -5.68 5.92
N TYR A 389 13.50 -5.65 6.70
CA TYR A 389 12.46 -4.63 6.60
C TYR A 389 11.86 -4.50 5.18
N ASP A 390 11.74 -5.61 4.45
CA ASP A 390 11.18 -5.65 3.09
C ASP A 390 9.65 -5.56 3.11
N LEU A 391 9.11 -4.39 2.76
CA LEU A 391 7.67 -4.15 2.74
C LEU A 391 6.94 -5.00 1.70
N LYS A 392 7.53 -5.28 0.54
CA LYS A 392 6.91 -6.15 -0.47
C LYS A 392 6.77 -7.58 0.08
N GLN A 393 7.78 -8.06 0.80
CA GLN A 393 7.73 -9.37 1.44
C GLN A 393 6.64 -9.45 2.52
N LEU A 394 6.47 -8.41 3.34
CA LEU A 394 5.39 -8.31 4.33
C LEU A 394 4.00 -8.29 3.67
N ILE A 395 3.84 -7.57 2.55
CA ILE A 395 2.61 -7.58 1.74
C ILE A 395 2.28 -9.02 1.29
N VAL A 396 3.27 -9.77 0.79
CA VAL A 396 3.07 -11.16 0.38
C VAL A 396 2.62 -12.03 1.57
N TRP A 397 3.24 -11.87 2.74
CA TRP A 397 2.90 -12.68 3.91
C TRP A 397 1.45 -12.48 4.34
N ILE A 398 1.00 -11.22 4.42
CA ILE A 398 -0.35 -10.87 4.85
C ILE A 398 -1.38 -11.29 3.80
N THR A 399 -1.16 -10.97 2.52
CA THR A 399 -2.14 -11.21 1.45
C THR A 399 -2.35 -12.70 1.11
N LEU A 400 -1.36 -13.55 1.40
CA LEU A 400 -1.50 -15.01 1.28
C LEU A 400 -2.01 -15.68 2.55
N SER A 401 -2.19 -14.94 3.65
CA SER A 401 -2.72 -15.52 4.89
C SER A 401 -4.19 -15.91 4.78
N LYS A 402 -4.63 -16.87 5.60
CA LYS A 402 -6.03 -17.26 5.77
C LYS A 402 -6.95 -16.09 6.11
N PRO A 403 -6.70 -15.23 7.13
CA PRO A 403 -7.61 -14.13 7.47
C PRO A 403 -7.83 -13.17 6.28
N TYR A 404 -6.80 -12.88 5.48
CA TYR A 404 -6.95 -12.04 4.30
C TYR A 404 -7.74 -12.71 3.17
N GLN A 405 -7.80 -14.05 3.13
CA GLN A 405 -8.53 -14.80 2.12
C GLN A 405 -9.99 -15.07 2.49
N LEU A 406 -10.45 -14.69 3.67
CA LEU A 406 -11.83 -14.93 4.10
C LEU A 406 -12.81 -14.00 3.36
N SER A 407 -14.06 -14.46 3.28
CA SER A 407 -15.17 -13.62 2.82
C SER A 407 -15.45 -12.51 3.83
N SER A 408 -15.90 -11.35 3.33
CA SER A 408 -16.45 -10.28 4.17
C SER A 408 -17.86 -10.57 4.69
N LYS A 409 -18.53 -11.60 4.17
CA LYS A 409 -19.84 -12.02 4.69
C LYS A 409 -19.65 -12.74 6.01
N MET A 410 -20.16 -12.13 7.07
CA MET A 410 -20.25 -12.75 8.39
C MET A 410 -21.22 -13.94 8.36
N THR A 411 -20.99 -14.86 9.29
CA THR A 411 -21.81 -16.02 9.61
C THR A 411 -22.28 -15.90 11.06
N LYS A 412 -23.30 -16.67 11.44
CA LYS A 412 -23.78 -16.69 12.82
C LYS A 412 -22.70 -17.04 13.85
N ASP A 413 -21.67 -17.79 13.43
CA ASP A 413 -20.60 -18.25 14.31
C ASP A 413 -19.50 -17.17 14.53
N ASN A 414 -19.55 -16.05 13.79
CA ASN A 414 -18.55 -14.97 13.91
C ASN A 414 -19.11 -13.54 13.87
N GLU A 415 -20.43 -13.35 13.92
CA GLU A 415 -21.06 -12.03 14.06
C GLU A 415 -20.60 -11.27 15.34
N SER A 416 -20.08 -11.98 16.34
CA SER A 416 -19.48 -11.37 17.55
C SER A 416 -18.10 -10.75 17.32
N ASP A 417 -17.46 -10.99 16.17
CA ASP A 417 -16.18 -10.39 15.82
C ASP A 417 -16.38 -9.00 15.20
N ASP A 418 -16.85 -8.04 16.01
CA ASP A 418 -17.14 -6.68 15.55
C ASP A 418 -16.31 -5.62 16.30
N PRO A 419 -15.16 -5.20 15.75
CA PRO A 419 -14.31 -4.17 16.36
C PRO A 419 -14.95 -2.77 16.42
N THR A 420 -16.06 -2.53 15.71
CA THR A 420 -16.81 -1.27 15.79
C THR A 420 -17.51 -1.13 17.14
N MET A 421 -17.83 -2.26 17.78
CA MET A 421 -18.43 -2.34 19.12
C MET A 421 -17.38 -2.23 20.24
N GLY A 422 -16.10 -2.02 19.90
CA GLY A 422 -15.01 -1.88 20.87
C GLY A 422 -14.32 -3.19 21.24
N GLU A 423 -14.71 -4.32 20.65
CA GLU A 423 -14.00 -5.58 20.80
C GLU A 423 -12.66 -5.57 20.06
N MET A 424 -11.73 -6.41 20.50
CA MET A 424 -10.51 -6.67 19.74
C MET A 424 -10.83 -7.52 18.50
N PRO A 425 -10.21 -7.22 17.35
CA PRO A 425 -10.42 -8.00 16.14
C PRO A 425 -9.93 -9.44 16.33
N LYS A 426 -10.79 -10.39 15.96
CA LYS A 426 -10.45 -11.82 15.91
C LYS A 426 -10.07 -12.25 14.49
N PHE A 427 -10.22 -11.36 13.50
CA PHE A 427 -9.90 -11.58 12.08
C PHE A 427 -10.61 -12.79 11.48
N SER A 428 -11.81 -13.12 11.99
CA SER A 428 -12.60 -14.29 11.58
C SER A 428 -13.35 -14.11 10.27
N HIS A 429 -13.32 -12.92 9.69
CA HIS A 429 -13.83 -12.57 8.37
C HIS A 429 -13.05 -11.37 7.84
N PHE A 430 -13.21 -11.05 6.55
CA PHE A 430 -12.56 -9.87 6.00
C PHE A 430 -13.36 -8.60 6.33
N TYR A 431 -12.77 -7.70 7.10
CA TYR A 431 -13.41 -6.42 7.42
C TYR A 431 -13.45 -5.52 6.18
N THR A 432 -14.65 -5.17 5.74
CA THR A 432 -14.83 -4.31 4.56
C THR A 432 -14.23 -2.93 4.79
N ARG A 433 -13.42 -2.46 3.84
CA ARG A 433 -12.82 -1.13 3.87
C ARG A 433 -13.35 -0.29 2.73
N GLN A 434 -13.63 0.97 2.99
CA GLN A 434 -13.98 1.89 1.92
C GLN A 434 -12.73 2.24 1.11
N MET A 435 -12.87 2.39 -0.22
CA MET A 435 -11.81 2.93 -1.06
C MET A 435 -11.47 4.36 -0.63
N SER A 436 -10.19 4.68 -0.62
CA SER A 436 -9.72 6.06 -0.62
C SER A 436 -10.17 6.78 -1.90
N ALA A 437 -10.24 8.11 -1.86
CA ALA A 437 -10.55 8.91 -3.05
C ALA A 437 -9.55 8.64 -4.19
N GLU A 438 -8.28 8.42 -3.86
CA GLU A 438 -7.23 8.07 -4.82
C GLU A 438 -7.46 6.69 -5.46
N GLN A 439 -7.86 5.69 -4.67
CA GLN A 439 -8.22 4.36 -5.19
C GLN A 439 -9.46 4.40 -6.08
N LEU A 440 -10.46 5.19 -5.69
CA LEU A 440 -11.67 5.36 -6.48
C LEU A 440 -11.37 6.02 -7.83
N TYR A 441 -10.60 7.11 -7.83
CA TYR A 441 -10.15 7.76 -9.07
C TYR A 441 -9.43 6.76 -9.98
N ALA A 442 -8.41 6.07 -9.47
CA ALA A 442 -7.61 5.15 -10.25
C ALA A 442 -8.45 3.98 -10.79
N SER A 443 -9.41 3.49 -10.00
CA SER A 443 -10.34 2.42 -10.41
C SER A 443 -11.29 2.86 -11.50
N LEU A 444 -11.87 4.06 -11.40
CA LEU A 444 -12.71 4.65 -12.46
C LEU A 444 -11.89 4.91 -13.72
N ALA A 445 -10.65 5.36 -13.57
CA ALA A 445 -9.78 5.66 -14.69
C ALA A 445 -9.32 4.38 -15.43
N VAL A 446 -9.24 3.23 -14.75
CA VAL A 446 -9.11 1.90 -15.38
C VAL A 446 -10.43 1.46 -16.02
N ALA A 447 -11.56 1.59 -15.34
CA ALA A 447 -12.88 1.24 -15.86
C ALA A 447 -13.24 1.99 -17.17
N THR A 448 -12.76 3.22 -17.30
CA THR A 448 -12.95 4.10 -18.47
C THR A 448 -11.88 3.95 -19.55
N GLN A 449 -10.77 3.26 -19.23
CA GLN A 449 -9.51 3.33 -19.96
C GLN A 449 -8.96 4.77 -20.15
N ALA A 450 -9.37 5.72 -19.32
CA ALA A 450 -8.87 7.09 -19.37
C ALA A 450 -7.35 7.18 -19.12
N ASN A 451 -6.80 6.23 -18.35
CA ASN A 451 -5.36 6.09 -18.09
C ASN A 451 -4.52 5.86 -19.35
N ARG A 452 -5.14 5.44 -20.46
CA ARG A 452 -4.43 5.19 -21.73
C ARG A 452 -4.29 6.46 -22.60
N LYS A 453 -4.84 7.60 -22.17
CA LYS A 453 -4.81 8.87 -22.92
C LYS A 453 -3.88 9.89 -22.26
N GLY A 454 -3.04 10.56 -23.04
CA GLY A 454 -2.14 11.62 -22.56
C GLY A 454 -0.87 11.09 -21.91
N ASN A 455 0.11 11.97 -21.71
CA ASN A 455 1.37 11.63 -21.03
C ASN A 455 1.20 11.58 -19.50
N LEU A 456 2.22 11.11 -18.78
CA LEU A 456 2.17 10.94 -17.32
C LEU A 456 1.88 12.25 -16.57
N GLU A 457 2.43 13.38 -17.03
CA GLU A 457 2.19 14.69 -16.42
C GLU A 457 0.73 15.12 -16.55
N GLU A 458 0.13 14.92 -17.73
CA GLU A 458 -1.28 15.24 -17.95
C GLU A 458 -2.20 14.35 -17.10
N GLN A 459 -1.86 13.05 -16.97
CA GLN A 459 -2.59 12.13 -16.11
C GLN A 459 -2.53 12.58 -14.64
N GLN A 460 -1.35 12.94 -14.16
CA GLN A 460 -1.16 13.45 -12.80
C GLN A 460 -1.92 14.76 -12.57
N ARG A 461 -1.88 15.70 -13.53
CA ARG A 461 -2.64 16.97 -13.43
C ARG A 461 -4.14 16.73 -13.33
N ARG A 462 -4.69 15.84 -14.17
CA ARG A 462 -6.12 15.49 -14.13
C ARG A 462 -6.50 14.81 -12.82
N ARG A 463 -5.62 13.96 -12.28
CA ARG A 463 -5.79 13.34 -10.96
C ARG A 463 -5.85 14.41 -9.88
N GLU A 464 -4.88 15.32 -9.82
CA GLU A 464 -4.84 16.40 -8.83
C GLU A 464 -6.07 17.31 -8.92
N GLU A 465 -6.49 17.66 -10.14
CA GLU A 465 -7.69 18.45 -10.40
C GLU A 465 -8.96 17.77 -9.89
N TRP A 466 -9.08 16.46 -10.12
CA TRP A 466 -10.18 15.64 -9.59
C TRP A 466 -10.12 15.55 -8.06
N MET A 467 -8.94 15.33 -7.48
CA MET A 467 -8.75 15.20 -6.03
C MET A 467 -9.07 16.48 -5.26
N ARG A 468 -8.78 17.66 -5.82
CA ARG A 468 -9.10 18.96 -5.20
C ARG A 468 -10.59 19.11 -4.86
N GLN A 469 -11.46 18.43 -5.58
CA GLN A 469 -12.91 18.47 -5.35
C GLN A 469 -13.31 17.79 -4.02
N PHE A 470 -12.48 16.87 -3.50
CA PHE A 470 -12.73 16.16 -2.24
C PHE A 470 -12.02 16.77 -1.04
N ILE A 471 -10.86 17.38 -1.25
CA ILE A 471 -10.03 17.96 -0.19
C ILE A 471 -10.70 19.22 0.41
N VAL A 472 -11.27 20.08 -0.44
CA VAL A 472 -11.88 21.36 0.00
C VAL A 472 -13.17 21.17 0.82
N ALA A 473 -13.86 20.04 0.67
CA ALA A 473 -15.16 19.81 1.32
C ALA A 473 -15.06 19.26 2.76
N PHE A 474 -13.92 18.71 3.18
CA PHE A 474 -13.77 17.95 4.43
C PHE A 474 -12.48 18.26 5.21
N GLY A 475 -11.76 19.34 4.88
CA GLY A 475 -10.53 19.69 5.59
C GLY A 475 -10.77 19.87 7.09
N THR A 476 -10.05 19.10 7.90
CA THR A 476 -9.88 19.32 9.34
C THR A 476 -8.50 19.91 9.59
N ASP A 477 -8.40 20.74 10.64
CA ASP A 477 -7.22 21.54 11.00
C ASP A 477 -6.04 20.69 11.55
N GLU A 478 -6.24 19.37 11.75
CA GLU A 478 -5.28 18.51 12.46
C GLU A 478 -4.37 17.66 11.56
N GLY A 479 -4.37 17.88 10.24
CA GLY A 479 -3.48 17.15 9.33
C GLY A 479 -3.72 15.63 9.31
N ASP A 480 -4.96 15.21 9.57
CA ASP A 480 -5.34 13.80 9.69
C ASP A 480 -5.08 12.98 8.41
N GLU A 481 -4.74 11.71 8.61
CA GLU A 481 -4.59 10.70 7.56
C GLU A 481 -5.96 10.24 7.04
N THR A 482 -7.01 10.33 7.88
CA THR A 482 -8.33 9.78 7.56
C THR A 482 -9.00 10.53 6.41
N THR A 483 -9.30 9.83 5.32
CA THR A 483 -10.43 10.18 4.47
C THR A 483 -11.65 9.57 5.12
N THR A 484 -12.42 10.35 5.85
CA THR A 484 -13.86 10.10 5.83
C THR A 484 -14.36 10.42 4.43
N PHE A 485 -14.24 9.47 3.49
CA PHE A 485 -14.96 9.47 2.22
C PHE A 485 -16.45 9.19 2.53
N ASN A 486 -17.04 9.99 3.41
CA ASN A 486 -18.32 9.74 4.07
C ASN A 486 -19.49 10.06 3.15
N GLY A 487 -19.64 9.30 2.07
CA GLY A 487 -20.85 9.20 1.24
C GLY A 487 -21.60 10.50 1.01
N SER A 488 -20.88 11.62 0.88
CA SER A 488 -21.51 12.93 1.03
C SER A 488 -22.37 13.22 -0.19
N ILE A 489 -23.39 14.07 -0.05
CA ILE A 489 -24.25 14.43 -1.19
C ILE A 489 -23.41 14.96 -2.38
N PRO A 490 -22.42 15.84 -2.20
CA PRO A 490 -21.55 16.27 -3.30
C PRO A 490 -20.77 15.12 -3.95
N GLN A 491 -20.25 14.18 -3.15
CA GLN A 491 -19.56 12.99 -3.63
C GLN A 491 -20.49 12.08 -4.45
N GLY A 492 -21.71 11.82 -3.97
CA GLY A 492 -22.70 11.03 -4.70
C GLY A 492 -23.12 11.69 -6.01
N LEU A 493 -23.37 13.00 -6.01
CA LEU A 493 -23.69 13.77 -7.22
C LEU A 493 -22.55 13.76 -8.24
N MET A 494 -21.30 13.83 -7.77
CA MET A 494 -20.11 13.72 -8.60
C MET A 494 -19.93 12.32 -9.20
N MET A 495 -20.20 11.27 -8.43
CA MET A 495 -20.22 9.89 -8.96
C MET A 495 -21.35 9.69 -9.97
N PHE A 496 -22.51 10.32 -9.78
CA PHE A 496 -23.62 10.19 -10.73
C PHE A 496 -23.40 10.94 -12.05
N ASN A 497 -22.74 12.11 -11.99
CA ASN A 497 -22.71 13.07 -13.09
C ASN A 497 -21.28 13.48 -13.55
N GLY A 498 -20.23 12.94 -12.93
CA GLY A 498 -18.85 13.34 -13.19
C GLY A 498 -18.32 12.85 -14.53
N ASP A 499 -17.28 13.53 -15.03
CA ASP A 499 -16.70 13.23 -16.34
C ASP A 499 -16.16 11.80 -16.48
N LEU A 500 -15.57 11.25 -15.41
CA LEU A 500 -15.10 9.86 -15.42
C LEU A 500 -16.26 8.89 -15.62
N ILE A 501 -17.41 9.13 -14.97
CA ILE A 501 -18.55 8.22 -15.08
C ILE A 501 -19.22 8.36 -16.44
N ARG A 502 -19.38 9.60 -16.94
CA ARG A 502 -19.81 9.85 -18.32
C ARG A 502 -18.93 9.15 -19.33
N ALA A 503 -17.61 9.23 -19.18
CA ALA A 503 -16.64 8.54 -20.03
C ALA A 503 -16.74 7.01 -19.90
N ALA A 504 -17.06 6.49 -18.70
CA ALA A 504 -17.11 5.05 -18.45
C ALA A 504 -18.28 4.40 -19.20
N ILE A 505 -19.39 5.13 -19.28
CA ILE A 505 -20.62 4.68 -19.94
C ILE A 505 -20.73 5.15 -21.40
N ALA A 506 -19.70 5.81 -21.93
CA ALA A 506 -19.68 6.36 -23.28
C ALA A 506 -19.77 5.24 -24.33
N LEU A 507 -20.64 5.37 -25.35
CA LEU A 507 -20.87 4.38 -26.41
C LEU A 507 -20.29 4.81 -27.77
N GLU A 508 -19.49 5.86 -27.79
CA GLU A 508 -18.82 6.35 -28.99
C GLU A 508 -17.76 5.33 -29.47
N PRO A 509 -17.55 5.22 -30.80
CA PRO A 509 -16.50 4.37 -31.35
C PRO A 509 -15.14 4.66 -30.70
N GLY A 510 -14.48 3.60 -30.20
CA GLY A 510 -13.19 3.69 -29.51
C GLY A 510 -13.28 3.64 -27.98
N THR A 511 -14.46 3.76 -27.38
CA THR A 511 -14.63 3.53 -25.93
C THR A 511 -14.68 2.03 -25.61
N TRP A 512 -14.34 1.68 -24.37
CA TRP A 512 -14.38 0.28 -23.93
C TRP A 512 -15.80 -0.30 -23.95
N LEU A 513 -16.79 0.46 -23.47
CA LEU A 513 -18.18 -0.01 -23.44
C LEU A 513 -18.74 -0.20 -24.86
N HIS A 514 -18.35 0.67 -25.81
CA HIS A 514 -18.67 0.47 -27.22
C HIS A 514 -18.09 -0.84 -27.76
N GLN A 515 -16.81 -1.12 -27.47
CA GLN A 515 -16.16 -2.38 -27.88
C GLN A 515 -16.87 -3.61 -27.28
N LEU A 516 -17.26 -3.55 -26.00
CA LEU A 516 -18.00 -4.64 -25.36
C LEU A 516 -19.40 -4.83 -26.00
N SER A 517 -20.11 -3.72 -26.25
CA SER A 517 -21.46 -3.75 -26.82
C SER A 517 -21.50 -4.33 -28.24
N THR A 518 -20.50 -4.02 -29.07
CA THR A 518 -20.38 -4.50 -30.46
C THR A 518 -19.62 -5.81 -30.57
N GLY A 519 -18.92 -6.22 -29.52
CA GLY A 519 -18.17 -7.46 -29.44
C GLY A 519 -19.03 -8.73 -29.46
N LYS A 520 -18.35 -9.88 -29.59
CA LYS A 520 -18.97 -11.21 -29.55
C LYS A 520 -19.53 -11.54 -28.17
N GLY A 521 -20.48 -12.47 -28.11
CA GLY A 521 -21.11 -12.95 -26.87
C GLY A 521 -22.56 -12.52 -26.74
N THR A 522 -23.30 -13.24 -25.89
CA THR A 522 -24.69 -12.93 -25.57
C THR A 522 -24.79 -11.67 -24.70
N PRO A 523 -25.97 -11.00 -24.62
CA PRO A 523 -26.18 -9.91 -23.67
C PRO A 523 -25.83 -10.31 -22.23
N GLN A 524 -26.12 -11.55 -21.83
CA GLN A 524 -25.82 -12.09 -20.51
C GLN A 524 -24.31 -12.20 -20.28
N ASP A 525 -23.55 -12.68 -21.27
CA ASP A 525 -22.07 -12.72 -21.19
C ASP A 525 -21.51 -11.31 -20.98
N LYS A 526 -22.05 -10.32 -21.70
CA LYS A 526 -21.65 -8.90 -21.60
C LYS A 526 -21.94 -8.33 -20.22
N VAL A 527 -23.09 -8.64 -19.63
CA VAL A 527 -23.41 -8.23 -18.25
C VAL A 527 -22.46 -8.90 -17.26
N GLN A 528 -22.17 -10.19 -17.43
CA GLN A 528 -21.21 -10.87 -16.58
C GLN A 528 -19.83 -10.22 -16.64
N PHE A 529 -19.38 -9.76 -17.81
CA PHE A 529 -18.14 -9.01 -17.94
C PHE A 529 -18.14 -7.73 -17.12
N LEU A 530 -19.23 -6.96 -17.11
CA LEU A 530 -19.34 -5.74 -16.29
C LEU A 530 -19.20 -6.07 -14.80
N PHE A 531 -19.91 -7.07 -14.28
CA PHE A 531 -19.83 -7.45 -12.86
C PHE A 531 -18.43 -7.91 -12.45
N ILE A 532 -17.75 -8.67 -13.31
CA ILE A 532 -16.38 -9.11 -13.03
C ILE A 532 -15.42 -7.91 -13.04
N ALA A 533 -15.54 -7.01 -14.02
CA ALA A 533 -14.66 -5.85 -14.13
C ALA A 533 -14.86 -4.84 -12.99
N GLY A 534 -16.11 -4.55 -12.60
CA GLY A 534 -16.39 -3.55 -11.56
C GLY A 534 -16.30 -4.11 -10.14
N LEU A 535 -16.90 -5.29 -9.90
CA LEU A 535 -17.14 -5.83 -8.57
C LEU A 535 -16.30 -7.07 -8.27
N GLY A 536 -15.56 -7.61 -9.25
CA GLY A 536 -14.75 -8.81 -9.03
C GLY A 536 -15.60 -10.03 -8.68
N ARG A 537 -16.82 -10.14 -9.22
CA ARG A 537 -17.67 -11.33 -9.03
C ARG A 537 -18.59 -11.54 -10.22
N LYS A 538 -19.25 -12.70 -10.27
CA LYS A 538 -20.33 -12.94 -11.22
C LYS A 538 -21.64 -12.27 -10.75
N PRO A 539 -22.54 -11.89 -11.68
CA PRO A 539 -23.87 -11.42 -11.33
C PRO A 539 -24.69 -12.54 -10.70
N ARG A 540 -25.55 -12.17 -9.75
CA ARG A 540 -26.57 -13.05 -9.19
C ARG A 540 -27.70 -13.26 -10.20
N PRO A 541 -28.49 -14.34 -10.09
CA PRO A 541 -29.64 -14.56 -10.97
C PRO A 541 -30.63 -13.39 -11.04
N GLU A 542 -30.86 -12.72 -9.90
CA GLU A 542 -31.71 -11.53 -9.81
C GLU A 542 -31.15 -10.35 -10.62
N GLU A 543 -29.83 -10.15 -10.58
CA GLU A 543 -29.14 -9.08 -11.33
C GLU A 543 -29.18 -9.34 -12.85
N LEU A 544 -29.09 -10.61 -13.27
CA LEU A 544 -29.27 -11.01 -14.67
C LEU A 544 -30.72 -10.81 -15.14
N SER A 545 -31.69 -11.07 -14.26
CA SER A 545 -33.12 -10.79 -14.54
C SER A 545 -33.35 -9.30 -14.76
N ILE A 546 -32.78 -8.44 -13.91
CA ILE A 546 -32.85 -6.98 -14.08
C ILE A 546 -32.24 -6.55 -15.42
N ALA A 547 -31.06 -7.05 -15.79
CA ALA A 547 -30.45 -6.72 -17.07
C ALA A 547 -31.34 -7.13 -18.27
N THR A 548 -32.04 -8.26 -18.17
CA THR A 548 -33.00 -8.71 -19.17
C THR A 548 -34.20 -7.76 -19.27
N GLN A 549 -34.72 -7.29 -18.14
CA GLN A 549 -35.82 -6.31 -18.12
C GLN A 549 -35.39 -4.97 -18.74
N ILE A 550 -34.18 -4.49 -18.43
CA ILE A 550 -33.62 -3.27 -19.04
C ILE A 550 -33.46 -3.46 -20.55
N LEU A 551 -32.98 -4.62 -21.01
CA LEU A 551 -32.86 -4.91 -22.44
C LEU A 551 -34.21 -4.83 -23.16
N VAL A 552 -35.27 -5.36 -22.54
CA VAL A 552 -36.64 -5.25 -23.06
C VAL A 552 -37.11 -3.79 -23.08
N ALA A 553 -36.90 -3.05 -22.00
CA ALA A 553 -37.26 -1.62 -21.92
C ALA A 553 -36.53 -0.76 -22.96
N ARG A 554 -35.27 -1.13 -23.27
CA ARG A 554 -34.43 -0.53 -24.33
C ARG A 554 -34.72 -1.11 -25.72
N LYS A 555 -35.84 -1.83 -25.91
CA LYS A 555 -36.27 -2.39 -27.21
C LYS A 555 -35.22 -3.28 -27.89
N GLY A 556 -34.41 -3.99 -27.09
CA GLY A 556 -33.33 -4.86 -27.58
C GLY A 556 -31.99 -4.16 -27.83
N GLU A 557 -31.87 -2.86 -27.56
CA GLU A 557 -30.60 -2.12 -27.69
C GLU A 557 -29.61 -2.54 -26.59
N VAL A 558 -28.71 -3.47 -26.94
CA VAL A 558 -27.69 -4.00 -26.04
C VAL A 558 -26.78 -2.90 -25.49
N GLY A 559 -26.40 -1.92 -26.32
CA GLY A 559 -25.55 -0.80 -25.90
C GLY A 559 -26.18 -0.01 -24.74
N GLY A 560 -27.43 0.44 -24.91
CA GLY A 560 -28.14 1.21 -23.88
C GLY A 560 -28.34 0.42 -22.59
N MET A 561 -28.63 -0.88 -22.68
CA MET A 561 -28.70 -1.76 -21.50
C MET A 561 -27.36 -1.85 -20.77
N LEU A 562 -26.24 -1.99 -21.49
CA LEU A 562 -24.91 -2.01 -20.88
C LEU A 562 -24.52 -0.67 -20.25
N GLN A 563 -24.95 0.47 -20.82
CA GLN A 563 -24.76 1.79 -20.19
C GLN A 563 -25.44 1.87 -18.83
N ASP A 564 -26.72 1.50 -18.77
CA ASP A 564 -27.50 1.54 -17.52
C ASP A 564 -26.91 0.60 -16.47
N MET A 565 -26.56 -0.63 -16.89
CA MET A 565 -25.93 -1.61 -16.00
C MET A 565 -24.57 -1.13 -15.49
N TRP A 566 -23.73 -0.56 -16.36
CA TRP A 566 -22.41 -0.10 -15.95
C TRP A 566 -22.46 1.12 -15.05
N TRP A 567 -23.36 2.07 -15.34
CA TRP A 567 -23.64 3.19 -14.46
C TRP A 567 -24.07 2.69 -13.07
N ALA A 568 -24.99 1.74 -13.00
CA ALA A 568 -25.49 1.20 -11.72
C ALA A 568 -24.39 0.47 -10.93
N ILE A 569 -23.52 -0.29 -11.61
CA ILE A 569 -22.40 -0.99 -10.96
C ILE A 569 -21.41 0.01 -10.36
N LEU A 570 -20.93 0.98 -11.13
CA LEU A 570 -19.92 1.96 -10.68
C LEU A 570 -20.45 2.89 -9.57
N ASN A 571 -21.77 3.04 -9.46
CA ASN A 571 -22.44 3.85 -8.46
C ASN A 571 -23.03 3.03 -7.30
N SER A 572 -22.78 1.72 -7.26
CA SER A 572 -23.22 0.87 -6.16
C SER A 572 -22.34 1.03 -4.93
N ASN A 573 -22.92 0.78 -3.74
CA ASN A 573 -22.13 0.69 -2.51
C ASN A 573 -21.03 -0.38 -2.63
N GLU A 574 -21.33 -1.52 -3.25
CA GLU A 574 -20.36 -2.61 -3.41
C GLU A 574 -19.10 -2.17 -4.18
N PHE A 575 -19.23 -1.27 -5.16
CA PHE A 575 -18.09 -0.78 -5.93
C PHE A 575 -17.10 0.01 -5.07
N ILE A 576 -17.59 0.87 -4.17
CA ILE A 576 -16.75 1.74 -3.34
C ILE A 576 -16.13 1.03 -2.14
N PHE A 577 -16.50 -0.23 -1.88
CA PHE A 577 -15.90 -1.05 -0.83
C PHE A 577 -14.90 -2.06 -1.40
N ASN A 578 -13.77 -2.19 -0.70
CA ASN A 578 -12.93 -3.37 -0.74
C ASN A 578 -13.53 -4.41 0.21
N HIS A 579 -13.88 -5.58 -0.31
CA HIS A 579 -14.75 -6.56 0.33
C HIS A 579 -14.31 -7.98 0.09
#